data_AF-A0A962FM72-F1
#
_entry.id   AF-A0A962FM72-F1
#
_cell.length_a   1.000
_cell.length_b   1.000
_cell.length_c   1.000
_cell.angle_alpha   90.00
_cell.angle_beta   90.00
_cell.angle_gamma   90.00
#
_symmetry.space_group_name_H-M   'P 1'
#
loop_
_entity.id
_entity.type
_entity.pdbx_description
1 polymer ?
#
loop_
_entity_poly.entity_id
_entity_poly.type
_entity_poly.pdbx_seq_one_letter_code
_entity_poly.pdbx_strand_id
1 'polypeptide(L)'
;MAADARSAREFLLTGVPEGLDALVLARIAASAGPEVGGTSLVLHVARDDRRLEALHQALAFFAPKLRVIAFPAWDTVPYDRVTPQPDIVAQRISALARMLVIRPERPTIVLTTVSAVLQRVPPRDA
;
A
#
# COMPACT_ATOMS: atom_id res chain seq x y z
N MET A 1 -13.41 -15.33 17.53
CA MET A 1 -13.35 -16.36 16.49
C MET A 1 -12.06 -16.12 15.72
N ALA A 2 -11.02 -16.87 16.08
CA ALA A 2 -9.64 -16.61 15.68
C ALA A 2 -9.49 -16.78 14.15
N ALA A 3 -8.97 -15.75 13.49
CA ALA A 3 -8.54 -15.86 12.11
C ALA A 3 -7.41 -16.89 12.04
N ASP A 4 -7.64 -17.97 11.31
CA ASP A 4 -6.65 -18.97 10.96
C ASP A 4 -5.52 -18.27 10.18
N ALA A 5 -4.43 -17.95 10.90
CA ALA A 5 -3.22 -17.37 10.36
C ALA A 5 -2.51 -18.42 9.53
N ARG A 6 -2.96 -18.60 8.28
CA ARG A 6 -2.23 -19.36 7.26
C ARG A 6 -0.76 -18.98 7.37
N SER A 7 0.07 -19.97 7.74
CA SER A 7 1.52 -19.88 7.92
C SER A 7 2.13 -18.67 7.20
N ALA A 8 2.41 -17.61 7.94
CA ALA A 8 3.09 -16.44 7.39
C ALA A 8 4.50 -16.89 6.99
N ARG A 9 4.75 -16.99 5.69
CA ARG A 9 6.09 -17.25 5.17
C ARG A 9 6.86 -15.94 5.23
N GLU A 10 7.83 -15.88 6.13
CA GLU A 10 8.75 -14.75 6.23
C GLU A 10 9.86 -14.91 5.19
N PHE A 11 10.08 -13.85 4.40
CA PHE A 11 11.17 -13.77 3.43
C PHE A 11 12.00 -12.53 3.73
N LEU A 12 13.30 -12.70 3.93
CA LEU A 12 14.25 -11.61 4.04
C LEU A 12 14.93 -11.38 2.68
N LEU A 13 14.60 -10.27 2.03
CA LEU A 13 15.24 -9.82 0.80
C LEU A 13 16.35 -8.82 1.14
N THR A 14 17.59 -9.13 0.78
CA THR A 14 18.76 -8.26 0.98
C THR A 14 19.39 -7.89 -0.37
N GLY A 15 20.26 -6.89 -0.40
CA GLY A 15 20.88 -6.42 -1.65
C GLY A 15 19.93 -5.68 -2.60
N VAL A 16 18.87 -5.08 -2.05
CA VAL A 16 17.89 -4.29 -2.80
C VAL A 16 18.10 -2.81 -2.47
N PRO A 17 18.98 -2.10 -3.19
CA PRO A 17 19.17 -0.67 -2.98
C PRO A 17 17.92 0.11 -3.37
N GLU A 18 17.85 1.36 -2.91
CA GLU A 18 16.73 2.24 -3.23
C GLU A 18 16.57 2.42 -4.76
N GLY A 19 15.36 2.16 -5.26
CA GLY A 19 15.03 2.21 -6.68
C GLY A 19 14.89 0.83 -7.31
N LEU A 20 15.67 -0.17 -6.86
CA LEU A 20 15.50 -1.57 -7.28
C LEU A 20 14.29 -2.21 -6.59
N ASP A 21 13.97 -1.75 -5.38
CA ASP A 21 12.85 -2.26 -4.59
C ASP A 21 11.49 -2.07 -5.26
N ALA A 22 11.28 -0.98 -6.01
CA ALA A 22 10.08 -0.82 -6.82
C ALA A 22 9.92 -1.94 -7.87
N LEU A 23 11.02 -2.33 -8.53
CA LEU A 23 11.02 -3.43 -9.50
C LEU A 23 10.73 -4.77 -8.80
N VAL A 24 11.32 -5.00 -7.63
CA VAL A 24 11.08 -6.20 -6.82
C VAL A 24 9.61 -6.27 -6.40
N LEU A 25 9.05 -5.17 -5.88
CA LEU A 25 7.64 -5.08 -5.50
C LEU A 25 6.71 -5.32 -6.69
N ALA A 26 7.01 -4.75 -7.86
CA ALA A 26 6.24 -4.96 -9.07
C ALA A 26 6.25 -6.44 -9.50
N ARG A 27 7.41 -7.12 -9.41
CA ARG A 27 7.52 -8.55 -9.69
C ARG A 27 6.76 -9.40 -8.69
N ILE A 28 6.85 -9.08 -7.40
CA ILE A 28 6.07 -9.77 -6.35
C ILE A 28 4.57 -9.65 -6.67
N ALA A 29 4.09 -8.43 -6.95
CA ALA A 29 2.69 -8.20 -7.29
C ALA A 29 2.24 -8.91 -8.59
N ALA A 30 3.13 -9.04 -9.59
CA ALA A 30 2.85 -9.78 -10.82
C ALA A 30 2.86 -11.30 -10.63
N SER A 31 3.77 -11.81 -9.79
CA SER A 31 3.89 -13.26 -9.50
C SER A 31 2.76 -13.80 -8.62
N ALA A 32 2.07 -12.93 -7.89
CA ALA A 32 0.90 -13.26 -7.08
C ALA A 32 -0.40 -13.43 -7.91
N GLY A 33 -0.27 -13.70 -9.20
CA GLY A 33 -1.38 -13.82 -10.15
C GLY A 33 -2.26 -15.07 -9.99
N PRO A 34 -3.41 -15.11 -10.68
CA PRO A 34 -4.46 -16.12 -10.50
C PRO A 34 -4.02 -17.57 -10.71
N GLU A 35 -2.97 -17.82 -11.52
CA GLU A 35 -2.47 -19.17 -11.79
C GLU A 35 -1.82 -19.86 -10.57
N VAL A 36 -1.43 -19.08 -9.55
CA VAL A 36 -0.84 -19.58 -8.30
C VAL A 36 -1.87 -19.64 -7.15
N GLY A 37 -3.15 -19.34 -7.42
CA GLY A 37 -4.21 -19.31 -6.40
C GLY A 37 -4.04 -18.20 -5.35
N GLY A 38 -3.18 -17.22 -5.62
CA GLY A 38 -2.88 -16.08 -4.75
C GLY A 38 -3.76 -14.86 -5.04
N THR A 39 -3.91 -13.99 -4.05
CA THR A 39 -4.49 -12.66 -4.26
C THR A 39 -3.41 -11.74 -4.83
N SER A 40 -3.65 -11.14 -6.00
CA SER A 40 -2.75 -10.16 -6.66
C SER A 40 -2.68 -8.80 -5.92
N LEU A 41 -2.76 -8.79 -4.58
CA LEU A 41 -2.78 -7.61 -3.73
C LEU A 41 -1.57 -7.62 -2.79
N VAL A 42 -0.72 -6.60 -2.92
CA VAL A 42 0.43 -6.38 -2.03
C VAL A 42 0.20 -5.10 -1.25
N LEU A 43 0.32 -5.18 0.08
CA LEU A 43 0.42 -4.01 0.95
C LEU A 43 1.90 -3.76 1.25
N HIS A 44 2.43 -2.62 0.82
CA HIS A 44 3.79 -2.21 1.15
C HIS A 44 3.75 -1.07 2.17
N VAL A 45 4.40 -1.29 3.31
CA VAL A 45 4.57 -0.30 4.38
C VAL A 45 5.95 0.33 4.26
N ALA A 46 5.99 1.53 3.71
CA ALA A 46 7.18 2.36 3.63
C ALA A 46 7.54 2.94 5.00
N ARG A 47 8.83 3.29 5.16
CA ARG A 47 9.36 3.89 6.40
C ARG A 47 8.71 5.25 6.71
N ASP A 48 8.59 6.08 5.69
CA ASP A 48 8.14 7.48 5.78
C ASP A 48 7.53 7.95 4.45
N ASP A 49 6.97 9.15 4.43
CA ASP A 49 6.27 9.71 3.26
C ASP A 49 7.21 10.00 2.08
N ARG A 50 8.47 10.39 2.35
CA ARG A 50 9.47 10.56 1.29
C ARG A 50 9.72 9.24 0.57
N ARG A 51 9.84 8.16 1.34
CA ARG A 51 10.04 6.82 0.78
C ARG A 51 8.82 6.34 0.00
N LEU A 52 7.62 6.60 0.53
CA LEU A 52 6.37 6.28 -0.15
C LEU A 52 6.28 6.96 -1.52
N GLU A 53 6.57 8.26 -1.58
CA GLU A 53 6.51 9.03 -2.83
C GLU A 53 7.55 8.55 -3.85
N ALA A 54 8.80 8.33 -3.41
CA ALA A 54 9.85 7.80 -4.28
C ALA A 54 9.46 6.43 -4.88
N LEU A 55 8.87 5.55 -4.06
CA LEU A 55 8.35 4.27 -4.51
C LEU A 55 7.17 4.41 -5.47
N HIS A 56 6.26 5.34 -5.21
CA HIS A 56 5.11 5.61 -6.07
C HIS A 56 5.57 6.01 -7.48
N GLN A 57 6.51 6.95 -7.57
CA GLN A 57 7.10 7.40 -8.83
C GLN A 57 7.88 6.28 -9.55
N ALA A 58 8.69 5.53 -8.82
CA ALA A 58 9.44 4.41 -9.38
C ALA A 58 8.52 3.30 -9.92
N LEU A 59 7.43 2.98 -9.21
CA LEU A 59 6.44 2.00 -9.68
C LEU A 59 5.70 2.49 -10.94
N ALA A 60 5.38 3.79 -11.02
CA ALA A 60 4.79 4.36 -12.23
C ALA A 60 5.72 4.23 -13.44
N PHE A 61 7.04 4.34 -13.23
CA PHE A 61 8.05 4.15 -14.28
C PHE A 61 8.23 2.67 -14.66
N PHE A 62 8.50 1.79 -13.70
CA PHE A 62 8.84 0.38 -13.97
C PHE A 62 7.61 -0.49 -14.34
N ALA A 63 6.44 -0.16 -13.83
CA ALA A 63 5.23 -0.97 -13.96
C ALA A 63 3.97 -0.11 -14.19
N PRO A 64 3.86 0.66 -15.29
CA PRO A 64 2.75 1.59 -15.53
C PRO A 64 1.36 0.92 -15.63
N LYS A 65 1.31 -0.39 -15.89
CA LYS A 65 0.06 -1.16 -15.95
C LYS A 65 -0.45 -1.58 -14.56
N LEU A 66 0.43 -1.61 -13.57
CA LEU A 66 0.13 -1.99 -12.20
C LEU A 66 -0.81 -0.95 -11.57
N ARG A 67 -1.82 -1.42 -10.83
CA ARG A 67 -2.66 -0.50 -10.06
C ARG A 67 -1.93 -0.14 -8.77
N VAL A 68 -1.54 1.13 -8.62
CA VAL A 68 -0.95 1.62 -7.37
C VAL A 68 -1.95 2.52 -6.65
N ILE A 69 -2.16 2.27 -5.36
CA ILE A 69 -3.01 3.08 -4.47
C ILE A 69 -2.14 3.56 -3.31
N ALA A 70 -1.92 4.87 -3.21
CA ALA A 70 -1.22 5.46 -2.07
C ALA A 70 -2.22 5.80 -0.96
N PHE A 71 -1.95 5.36 0.26
CA PHE A 71 -2.67 5.73 1.48
C PHE A 71 -1.71 6.48 2.42
N PRO A 72 -1.69 7.83 2.33
CA PRO A 72 -0.72 8.66 3.04
C PRO A 72 -1.04 8.77 4.53
N ALA A 73 -0.07 9.17 5.34
CA ALA A 73 -0.32 9.56 6.73
C ALA A 73 -1.09 10.89 6.79
N TRP A 74 -1.55 11.27 7.98
CA TRP A 74 -1.92 12.66 8.21
C TRP A 74 -0.67 13.54 8.21
N ASP A 75 -0.83 14.78 7.75
CA ASP A 75 0.15 15.86 7.83
C ASP A 75 0.22 16.49 9.23
N THR A 76 -0.55 15.99 10.18
CA THR A 76 -0.59 16.41 11.58
C THR A 76 -0.15 15.28 12.51
N VAL A 77 0.37 15.67 13.68
CA VAL A 77 0.77 14.71 14.71
C VAL A 77 -0.45 14.21 15.51
N PRO A 78 -0.34 13.09 16.24
CA PRO A 78 -1.40 12.65 17.13
C PRO A 78 -1.77 13.74 18.16
N TYR A 79 -3.07 14.03 18.30
CA TYR A 79 -3.62 15.05 19.20
C TYR A 79 -3.22 16.50 18.89
N ASP A 80 -2.90 16.78 17.62
CA ASP A 80 -2.66 18.15 17.17
C ASP A 80 -3.92 19.03 17.25
N ARG A 81 -3.72 20.34 17.35
CA ARG A 81 -4.76 21.36 17.35
C ARG A 81 -5.06 21.90 15.95
N VAL A 82 -4.24 21.54 14.97
CA VAL A 82 -4.42 21.92 13.58
C VAL A 82 -5.18 20.83 12.83
N THR A 83 -6.06 21.23 11.92
CA THR A 83 -6.77 20.32 11.03
C THR A 83 -5.82 19.84 9.93
N PRO A 84 -5.87 18.56 9.52
CA PRO A 84 -5.11 18.10 8.37
C PRO A 84 -5.53 18.83 7.09
N GLN A 85 -4.61 18.95 6.14
CA GLN A 85 -4.90 19.57 4.85
C GLN A 85 -6.05 18.85 4.13
N PRO A 86 -7.02 19.58 3.55
CA PRO A 86 -8.16 18.99 2.83
C PRO A 86 -7.75 18.01 1.73
N ASP A 87 -6.64 18.27 1.04
CA ASP A 87 -6.12 17.40 -0.01
C ASP A 87 -5.67 16.03 0.55
N ILE A 88 -5.03 16.00 1.72
CA ILE A 88 -4.65 14.75 2.39
C ILE A 88 -5.89 13.98 2.83
N VAL A 89 -6.91 14.68 3.35
CA VAL A 89 -8.21 14.07 3.70
C VAL A 89 -8.83 13.42 2.47
N ALA A 90 -8.90 14.15 1.34
CA ALA A 90 -9.47 13.67 0.10
C ALA A 90 -8.70 12.48 -0.48
N GLN A 91 -7.37 12.52 -0.45
CA GLN A 91 -6.52 11.42 -0.90
C GLN A 91 -6.75 10.15 -0.07
N ARG A 92 -6.85 10.27 1.25
CA ARG A 92 -7.11 9.13 2.15
C ARG A 92 -8.48 8.51 1.88
N ILE A 93 -9.54 9.33 1.75
CA ILE A 93 -10.89 8.82 1.44
C ILE A 93 -10.90 8.17 0.05
N SER A 94 -10.27 8.79 -0.95
CA SER A 94 -10.14 8.24 -2.30
C SER A 94 -9.42 6.90 -2.30
N ALA A 95 -8.32 6.77 -1.54
CA ALA A 95 -7.59 5.53 -1.39
C ALA A 95 -8.45 4.41 -0.79
N LEU A 96 -9.18 4.69 0.30
CA LEU A 96 -10.11 3.74 0.91
C LEU A 96 -11.22 3.32 -0.05
N ALA A 97 -11.84 4.28 -0.76
CA ALA A 97 -12.86 3.98 -1.77
C ALA A 97 -12.32 3.12 -2.91
N ARG A 98 -11.10 3.41 -3.38
CA ARG A 98 -10.41 2.59 -4.41
C ARG A 98 -10.09 1.18 -3.91
N MET A 99 -9.83 1.00 -2.61
CA MET A 99 -9.60 -0.32 -2.01
C MET A 99 -10.87 -1.19 -1.98
N LEU A 100 -12.06 -0.58 -1.86
CA LEU A 100 -13.34 -1.32 -1.87
C LEU A 100 -13.63 -1.99 -3.22
N VAL A 101 -13.08 -1.46 -4.31
CA VAL A 101 -13.34 -1.93 -5.69
C VAL A 101 -12.14 -2.68 -6.29
N ILE A 102 -11.20 -3.14 -5.47
CA ILE A 102 -10.09 -3.99 -5.91
C ILE A 102 -10.67 -5.33 -6.39
N ARG A 103 -10.22 -5.77 -7.57
CA ARG A 103 -10.55 -7.08 -8.13
C ARG A 103 -9.29 -7.93 -8.26
N PRO A 104 -9.36 -9.25 -8.00
CA PRO A 104 -8.19 -10.11 -7.90
C PRO A 104 -7.43 -10.31 -9.23
N GLU A 105 -8.08 -10.06 -10.37
CA GLU A 105 -7.51 -10.26 -11.70
C GLU A 105 -6.51 -9.17 -12.09
N ARG A 106 -6.49 -8.04 -11.37
CA ARG A 106 -5.57 -6.94 -11.62
C ARG A 106 -4.55 -6.80 -10.48
N PRO A 107 -3.25 -7.04 -10.74
CA PRO A 107 -2.19 -6.76 -9.80
C PRO A 107 -2.30 -5.34 -9.23
N THR A 108 -2.37 -5.27 -7.91
CA THR A 108 -2.59 -4.04 -7.16
C THR A 108 -1.60 -3.96 -6.01
N ILE A 109 -0.93 -2.81 -5.91
CA ILE A 109 -0.09 -2.46 -4.76
C ILE A 109 -0.74 -1.31 -4.00
N VAL A 110 -0.91 -1.49 -2.70
CA VAL A 110 -1.23 -0.42 -1.77
C VAL A 110 0.07 0.03 -1.11
N LEU A 111 0.44 1.30 -1.31
CA LEU A 111 1.56 1.93 -0.62
C LEU A 111 1.02 2.68 0.58
N THR A 112 1.65 2.48 1.75
CA THR A 112 1.32 3.22 2.96
C THR A 112 2.56 3.39 3.82
N THR A 113 2.46 4.12 4.92
CA THR A 113 3.53 4.27 5.92
C THR A 113 3.14 3.61 7.23
N VAL A 114 4.11 3.42 8.13
CA VAL A 114 3.84 2.91 9.48
C VAL A 114 2.82 3.80 10.20
N SER A 115 2.99 5.13 10.13
CA SER A 115 2.08 6.09 10.76
C SER A 115 0.66 6.03 10.19
N ALA A 116 0.53 5.82 8.88
CA ALA A 116 -0.76 5.72 8.22
C ALA A 116 -1.50 4.41 8.53
N VAL A 117 -0.80 3.27 8.48
CA VAL A 117 -1.41 1.94 8.63
C VAL A 117 -1.89 1.63 10.04
N LEU A 118 -1.23 2.22 11.05
CA LEU A 118 -1.61 2.03 12.45
C LEU A 118 -2.90 2.78 12.83
N GLN A 119 -3.31 3.75 12.01
CA GLN A 119 -4.47 4.54 12.32
C GLN A 119 -5.76 3.82 11.96
N ARG A 120 -6.73 3.87 12.88
CA ARG A 120 -8.08 3.38 12.63
C ARG A 120 -8.75 4.19 11.52
N VAL A 121 -9.50 3.49 10.67
CA VAL A 121 -10.31 4.06 9.59
C VAL A 121 -11.79 3.76 9.83
N PRO A 122 -12.71 4.52 9.23
CA PRO A 122 -14.13 4.18 9.25
C PRO A 122 -14.37 2.75 8.77
N PRO A 123 -15.33 2.02 9.38
CA PRO A 123 -15.67 0.68 8.92
C PRO A 123 -16.35 0.76 7.54
N ARG A 124 -16.36 -0.37 6.82
CA ARG A 124 -16.91 -0.43 5.46
C ARG A 124 -18.43 -0.23 5.41
N ASP A 125 -19.11 -0.58 6.51
CA ASP A 125 -20.57 -0.61 6.62
C ASP A 125 -21.13 0.56 7.44
N ALA A 126 -20.34 1.61 7.69
CA ALA A 126 -20.80 2.83 8.39
C ALA A 126 -21.62 3.75 7.49
#